data_AF-A0A2L2Z8Y4-F1
#
_entry.id   AF-A0A2L2Z8Y4-F1
#
_cell.length_a   1.000
_cell.length_b   1.000
_cell.length_c   1.000
_cell.angle_alpha   90.00
_cell.angle_beta   90.00
_cell.angle_gamma   90.00
#
_symmetry.space_group_name_H-M   'P 1'
#
loop_
_entity.id
_entity.type
_entity.pdbx_description
1 polymer ?
#
loop_
_entity_poly.entity_id
_entity_poly.type
_entity_poly.pdbx_seq_one_letter_code
_entity_poly.pdbx_strand_id
1 'polypeptide(L)' 'QHHWFPEKPCKGSGYRCLRINHKMDPLITKAGDVCGFIEAVLRKLLAYELTMWFEPLEVSFRFGVNGSICVLYDAPLHNE' A
#
# COMPACT_ATOMS: atom_id res chain seq x y z
N GLN A 1 -4.76 -0.12 13.60
CA GLN A 1 -3.96 0.11 14.84
C GLN A 1 -3.31 -1.21 15.28
N HIS A 2 -2.28 -1.17 16.14
CA HIS A 2 -1.55 -2.33 16.73
C HIS A 2 -0.63 -3.18 15.83
N HIS A 3 -0.47 -2.79 14.57
CA HIS A 3 0.37 -3.52 13.61
C HIS A 3 1.51 -2.63 13.10
N TRP A 4 2.12 -1.82 13.96
CA TRP A 4 3.22 -0.93 13.61
C TRP A 4 4.36 -1.15 14.62
N PHE A 5 5.52 -1.61 14.14
CA PHE A 5 6.64 -2.03 14.98
C PHE A 5 7.94 -1.41 14.46
N PRO A 6 8.31 -0.19 14.88
CA PRO A 6 9.50 0.51 14.40
C PRO A 6 10.80 -0.31 14.53
N GLU A 7 10.92 -1.13 15.57
CA GLU A 7 12.11 -1.95 15.84
C GLU A 7 12.17 -3.20 14.96
N LYS A 8 11.05 -3.55 14.30
CA LYS A 8 10.93 -4.68 13.38
C LYS A 8 10.05 -4.29 12.18
N PRO A 9 10.54 -3.43 11.26
CA PRO A 9 9.71 -2.79 10.23
C PRO A 9 8.86 -3.77 9.39
N CYS A 10 9.47 -4.89 8.99
CA CYS A 10 8.80 -5.92 8.19
C CYS A 10 7.71 -6.69 8.97
N LYS A 11 7.69 -6.65 10.32
CA LYS A 11 6.66 -7.32 11.12
C LYS A 11 5.30 -6.68 10.83
N GLY A 12 4.36 -7.48 10.34
CA GLY A 12 3.03 -7.00 9.94
C GLY A 12 2.99 -6.26 8.61
N SER A 13 4.07 -6.25 7.82
CA SER A 13 4.09 -5.60 6.50
C SER A 13 2.96 -6.12 5.59
N GLY A 14 2.77 -7.44 5.51
CA GLY A 14 1.66 -8.02 4.74
C GLY A 14 0.26 -7.62 5.21
N TYR A 15 0.08 -7.29 6.49
CA TYR A 15 -1.20 -6.79 7.03
C TYR A 15 -1.45 -5.33 6.61
N ARG A 16 -0.40 -4.52 6.53
CA ARG A 16 -0.47 -3.11 6.14
C ARG A 16 -0.42 -2.89 4.63
N CYS A 17 -0.06 -3.93 3.87
CA CYS A 17 0.02 -3.87 2.41
C CYS A 17 -1.33 -3.48 1.80
N LEU A 18 -1.34 -2.45 0.97
CA LEU A 18 -2.48 -2.15 0.09
C LEU A 18 -2.26 -2.86 -1.24
N ARG A 19 -3.28 -3.56 -1.72
CA ARG A 19 -3.17 -4.33 -2.97
C ARG A 19 -4.40 -4.19 -3.85
N ILE A 20 -4.16 -3.79 -5.09
CA ILE A 20 -5.14 -3.82 -6.18
C ILE A 20 -4.69 -4.93 -7.13
N ASN A 21 -5.50 -5.96 -7.33
CA ASN A 21 -5.28 -6.99 -8.35
C ASN A 21 -6.63 -7.36 -8.99
N HIS A 22 -6.93 -8.66 -9.14
CA HIS A 22 -8.28 -9.15 -9.42
C HIS A 22 -9.33 -8.61 -8.44
N LYS A 23 -8.95 -8.29 -7.21
CA LYS A 23 -9.80 -7.66 -6.19
C LYS A 23 -9.26 -6.28 -5.81
N MET A 24 -10.16 -5.35 -5.52
CA MET A 24 -9.81 -4.06 -4.93
C MET A 24 -9.54 -4.25 -3.43
N ASP A 25 -8.58 -3.51 -2.90
CA ASP A 25 -8.37 -3.47 -1.46
C ASP A 25 -9.64 -2.94 -0.75
N PRO A 26 -10.14 -3.60 0.32
CA PRO A 26 -11.34 -3.16 1.01
C PRO A 26 -11.26 -1.74 1.56
N LEU A 27 -10.08 -1.26 1.97
CA LEU A 27 -9.91 0.12 2.44
C LEU A 27 -10.05 1.12 1.30
N ILE A 28 -9.55 0.78 0.11
CA ILE A 28 -9.71 1.60 -1.10
C ILE A 28 -11.17 1.64 -1.53
N THR A 29 -11.87 0.50 -1.54
CA THR A 29 -13.31 0.44 -1.82
C THR A 29 -14.09 1.31 -0.85
N LYS A 30 -13.85 1.15 0.46
CA LYS A 30 -14.54 1.94 1.50
C LYS A 30 -14.27 3.44 1.35
N ALA A 31 -13.02 3.83 1.07
CA ALA A 31 -12.67 5.24 0.85
C ALA A 31 -13.35 5.79 -0.42
N GLY A 32 -13.39 4.99 -1.49
CA GLY A 32 -14.10 5.32 -2.72
C GLY A 32 -15.59 5.53 -2.47
N ASP A 33 -16.25 4.62 -1.75
CA ASP A 33 -17.67 4.71 -1.42
C ASP A 33 -17.99 6.00 -0.66
N VAL A 34 -17.16 6.37 0.34
CA VAL A 34 -17.30 7.64 1.08
C VAL A 34 -17.15 8.87 0.17
N CYS A 35 -16.31 8.75 -0.86
CA CYS A 35 -16.10 9.79 -1.87
C CYS A 35 -17.12 9.74 -3.03
N GLY A 36 -18.09 8.81 -3.03
CA GLY A 36 -19.09 8.66 -4.09
C GLY A 36 -18.59 7.93 -5.35
N PHE A 37 -17.47 7.21 -5.27
CA PHE A 37 -16.94 6.40 -6.36
C PHE A 37 -17.32 4.93 -6.21
N ILE A 38 -17.88 4.34 -7.27
CA ILE A 38 -18.03 2.89 -7.38
C ILE A 38 -16.72 2.22 -7.78
N GLU A 39 -16.52 0.94 -7.43
CA GLU A 39 -15.30 0.18 -7.72
C GLU A 39 -14.92 0.21 -9.22
N ALA A 40 -15.92 0.16 -10.12
CA ALA A 40 -15.68 0.21 -11.56
C ALA A 40 -15.02 1.51 -12.03
N VAL A 41 -15.27 2.63 -11.34
CA VAL A 41 -14.61 3.92 -11.61
C VAL A 41 -13.21 3.93 -11.01
N LEU A 42 -13.06 3.46 -9.76
CA LEU A 42 -11.74 3.36 -9.10
C LEU A 42 -10.75 2.52 -9.93
N ARG A 43 -11.22 1.42 -10.52
CA ARG A 43 -10.39 0.58 -11.41
C ARG A 43 -9.92 1.25 -12.70
N LYS A 44 -10.61 2.31 -13.14
CA LYS A 44 -10.18 3.11 -14.29
C LYS A 44 -9.20 4.21 -13.91
N LEU A 45 -9.24 4.66 -12.65
CA LEU A 45 -8.41 5.75 -12.13
C LEU A 45 -7.09 5.26 -11.52
N LEU A 46 -7.10 4.05 -10.93
CA LEU A 46 -5.96 3.48 -10.23
C LEU A 46 -5.19 2.50 -11.12
N ALA A 47 -3.90 2.32 -10.83
CA ALA A 47 -3.05 1.41 -11.58
C ALA A 47 -3.50 -0.06 -11.44
N TYR A 48 -3.41 -0.80 -12.54
CA TYR A 48 -3.65 -2.24 -12.57
C TYR A 48 -2.50 -2.97 -11.87
N GLU A 49 -2.84 -3.92 -10.97
CA GLU A 49 -1.86 -4.72 -10.21
C GLU A 49 -0.89 -3.93 -9.32
N LEU A 50 -1.37 -2.87 -8.65
CA LEU A 50 -0.59 -2.17 -7.62
C LEU A 50 -0.46 -3.02 -6.34
N THR A 51 0.76 -3.14 -5.84
CA THR A 51 1.05 -3.56 -4.46
C THR A 51 1.88 -2.48 -3.80
N MET A 52 1.45 -1.98 -2.63
CA MET A 52 2.14 -0.94 -1.88
C MET A 52 2.35 -1.38 -0.44
N TRP A 53 3.58 -1.26 0.03
CA TRP A 53 3.98 -1.59 1.39
C TRP A 53 4.20 -0.31 2.19
N PHE A 54 3.64 -0.31 3.39
CA PHE A 54 3.80 0.76 4.35
C PHE A 54 4.58 0.17 5.52
N GLU A 55 5.86 0.48 5.61
CA GLU A 55 6.73 0.01 6.67
C GLU A 55 7.25 1.20 7.49
N PRO A 56 7.58 1.01 8.77
CA PRO A 56 8.35 2.01 9.49
C PRO A 56 9.58 2.42 8.68
N LEU A 57 9.70 3.72 8.42
CA LEU A 57 10.78 4.37 7.67
C LEU A 57 10.78 4.14 6.15
N GLU A 58 9.94 3.27 5.59
CA GLU A 58 9.89 3.03 4.15
C GLU A 58 8.46 2.95 3.61
N VAL A 59 8.20 3.61 2.48
CA VAL A 59 7.03 3.30 1.65
C VAL A 59 7.54 2.91 0.27
N SER A 60 7.19 1.71 -0.17
CA SER A 60 7.58 1.18 -1.47
C SER A 60 6.38 0.56 -2.19
N PHE A 61 6.46 0.47 -3.51
CA PHE A 61 5.39 -0.09 -4.32
C PHE A 61 5.92 -0.85 -5.52
N ARG A 62 5.04 -1.64 -6.13
CA ARG A 62 5.27 -2.40 -7.36
C ARG A 62 4.00 -2.41 -8.20
N PHE A 63 4.16 -2.33 -9.52
CA PHE A 63 3.10 -2.60 -10.49
C PHE A 63 3.32 -3.96 -11.15
N GLY A 64 2.31 -4.83 -11.15
CA GLY A 64 2.41 -6.19 -11.70
C GLY A 64 3.24 -7.13 -10.83
N VAL A 65 3.03 -8.44 -10.97
CA VAL A 65 3.76 -9.45 -10.18
C VAL A 65 5.27 -9.44 -10.46
N ASN A 66 5.65 -9.13 -11.70
CA ASN A 66 7.04 -9.10 -12.18
C ASN A 66 7.63 -7.68 -12.26
N GLY A 67 6.95 -6.67 -11.72
CA GLY A 67 7.45 -5.30 -11.75
C GLY A 67 8.63 -5.08 -10.80
N SER A 68 9.41 -4.04 -11.08
CA SER A 68 10.41 -3.53 -10.16
C SER A 68 9.76 -2.95 -8.91
N ILE A 69 10.45 -3.08 -7.77
CA ILE A 69 10.08 -2.35 -6.55
C ILE A 69 10.64 -0.93 -6.67
N CYS A 70 9.78 0.05 -6.46
CA CYS A 70 10.14 1.46 -6.40
C CYS A 70 9.92 1.98 -4.98
N VAL A 71 10.91 2.71 -4.46
CA VAL A 71 10.80 3.38 -3.15
C VAL A 71 10.19 4.76 -3.37
N LEU A 72 9.07 5.02 -2.70
CA LEU A 72 8.38 6.31 -2.69
C LEU A 72 8.87 7.19 -1.54
N TYR A 73 9.16 6.58 -0.39
CA TYR A 73 9.66 7.25 0.80
C TYR A 73 10.70 6.38 1.48
N ASP A 74 11.79 7.01 1.89
CA ASP A 74 12.89 6.42 2.65
C ASP A 74 13.32 7.44 3.71
N ALA A 75 13.03 7.15 4.96
CA ALA A 75 13.38 8.01 6.08
C ALA A 75 14.80 7.69 6.57
N PRO A 76 15.62 8.71 6.83
CA PRO A 76 16.89 8.47 7.50
C PRO A 76 16.64 7.89 8.91
N LEU A 77 17.46 6.92 9.30
CA LEU A 77 17.52 6.48 10.69
C LEU A 77 18.00 7.66 11.54
N HIS A 78 17.15 8.15 12.45
CA HIS A 78 17.59 9.08 13.48
C HIS A 78 18.55 8.33 14.41
N ASN A 79 19.85 8.52 14.21
CA ASN A 79 20.87 8.17 15.20
C ASN A 79 20.90 9.32 16.22
N GLU A 80 20.15 9.18 17.31
CA GLU A 80 20.50 9.83 18.58
C GLU A 80 21.56 9.01 19.32
#